data_AF-A0A849QL43-F1
#
_entry.id   AF-A0A849QL43-F1
#
_cell.length_a   1.000
_cell.length_b   1.000
_cell.length_c   1.000
_cell.angle_alpha   90.00
_cell.angle_beta   90.00
_cell.angle_gamma   90.00
#
_symmetry.space_group_name_H-M   'P 1'
#
loop_
_entity.id
_entity.type
_entity.pdbx_description
1 polymer ?
#
loop_
_entity_poly.entity_id
_entity_poly.type
_entity_poly.pdbx_seq_one_letter_code
_entity_poly.pdbx_strand_id
1 'polypeptide(L)'
;MDIAKAFLIEANNDYDVVSILLENEKFNLATYHAQQAVEKLLKACLAAQGKIGIYKHEIFSFFLKEFNKLIDDDTMQILEDAVIPLEESWSISRYPDWTSDPIWVPSQRFTFEDGGISESRMNTVFDILVPFLKIRYEIEV
;
A
#
# COMPACT_ATOMS: atom_id res chain seq x y z
N MET A 1 -16.21 -16.14 5.22
CA MET A 1 -15.03 -15.69 4.47
C MET A 1 -14.03 -15.17 5.47
N ASP A 2 -12.79 -15.66 5.44
CA ASP A 2 -11.72 -15.16 6.32
C ASP A 2 -11.45 -13.68 6.01
N ILE A 3 -11.42 -12.83 7.03
CA ILE A 3 -11.22 -11.38 6.90
C ILE A 3 -9.88 -11.07 6.23
N ALA A 4 -8.84 -11.86 6.57
CA ALA A 4 -7.52 -11.67 5.97
C ALA A 4 -7.54 -11.97 4.47
N LYS A 5 -8.21 -13.06 4.06
CA LYS A 5 -8.38 -13.39 2.64
C LYS A 5 -9.20 -12.34 1.88
N ALA A 6 -10.22 -11.77 2.53
CA ALA A 6 -11.00 -10.68 1.94
C ALA A 6 -10.14 -9.46 1.64
N PHE A 7 -9.28 -9.04 2.58
CA PHE A 7 -8.34 -7.94 2.36
C PHE A 7 -7.30 -8.26 1.29
N LEU A 8 -6.79 -9.49 1.25
CA LEU A 8 -5.80 -9.88 0.24
C LEU A 8 -6.39 -9.86 -1.18
N ILE A 9 -7.64 -10.30 -1.36
CA ILE A 9 -8.33 -10.18 -2.66
C ILE A 9 -8.41 -8.72 -3.09
N GLU A 10 -8.85 -7.84 -2.19
CA GLU A 10 -8.96 -6.42 -2.49
C GLU A 10 -7.60 -5.73 -2.71
N ALA A 11 -6.55 -6.20 -2.03
CA ALA A 11 -5.18 -5.72 -2.25
C ALA A 11 -4.70 -6.07 -3.66
N ASN A 12 -4.97 -7.30 -4.13
CA ASN A 12 -4.60 -7.72 -5.49
C ASN A 12 -5.39 -6.96 -6.56
N ASN A 13 -6.69 -6.71 -6.34
CA ASN A 13 -7.47 -5.87 -7.25
C ASN A 13 -6.87 -4.47 -7.44
N ASP A 14 -6.36 -3.84 -6.36
CA ASP A 14 -5.68 -2.55 -6.47
C ASP A 14 -4.29 -2.68 -7.11
N TYR A 15 -3.55 -3.75 -6.79
CA TYR A 15 -2.23 -4.03 -7.38
C TYR A 15 -2.30 -4.14 -8.91
N ASP A 16 -3.25 -4.93 -9.41
CA ASP A 16 -3.39 -5.25 -10.84
C ASP A 16 -3.70 -4.02 -11.70
N VAL A 17 -4.32 -2.98 -11.13
CA VAL A 17 -4.70 -1.78 -11.88
C VAL A 17 -3.60 -0.73 -11.96
N VAL A 18 -2.55 -0.80 -11.13
CA VAL A 18 -1.51 0.24 -11.07
C VAL A 18 -0.79 0.41 -12.41
N SER A 19 -0.34 -0.70 -13.02
CA SER A 19 0.37 -0.68 -14.30
C SER A 19 -0.52 -0.13 -15.43
N ILE A 20 -1.79 -0.52 -15.46
CA ILE A 20 -2.79 -0.03 -16.42
C ILE A 20 -2.96 1.50 -16.27
N LEU A 21 -3.01 2.00 -15.04
CA LEU A 21 -3.14 3.44 -14.77
C LEU A 21 -1.89 4.21 -15.22
N LEU A 22 -0.70 3.65 -15.03
CA LEU A 22 0.56 4.22 -15.53
C LEU A 22 0.57 4.30 -17.06
N GLU A 23 0.20 3.22 -17.73
CA GLU A 23 0.11 3.15 -19.20
C GLU A 23 -0.89 4.17 -19.78
N ASN A 24 -1.93 4.52 -19.02
CA ASN A 24 -2.97 5.47 -19.43
C ASN A 24 -2.74 6.90 -18.89
N GLU A 25 -1.51 7.21 -18.46
CA GLU A 25 -1.09 8.52 -17.96
C GLU A 25 -1.95 9.03 -16.77
N LYS A 26 -2.45 8.10 -15.95
CA LYS A 26 -3.23 8.38 -14.73
C LYS A 26 -2.36 8.27 -13.50
N PHE A 27 -1.27 9.03 -13.47
CA PHE A 27 -0.21 8.89 -12.48
C PHE A 27 -0.66 9.07 -11.02
N ASN A 28 -1.51 10.07 -10.75
CA ASN A 28 -2.04 10.29 -9.41
C ASN A 28 -2.92 9.11 -8.95
N LEU A 29 -3.67 8.50 -9.88
CA LEU A 29 -4.49 7.31 -9.59
C LEU A 29 -3.61 6.07 -9.40
N ALA A 30 -2.55 5.91 -10.19
CA ALA A 30 -1.57 4.84 -10.00
C ALA A 30 -0.94 4.91 -8.59
N THR A 31 -0.50 6.10 -8.15
CA THR A 31 -0.03 6.30 -6.77
C THR A 31 -1.10 5.97 -5.73
N TYR A 32 -2.34 6.41 -5.94
CA TYR A 32 -3.43 6.12 -5.03
C TYR A 32 -3.69 4.60 -4.90
N HIS A 33 -3.79 3.88 -6.01
CA HIS A 33 -4.03 2.44 -5.98
C HIS A 33 -2.82 1.66 -5.43
N ALA A 34 -1.59 2.10 -5.69
CA ALA A 34 -0.40 1.53 -5.04
C ALA A 34 -0.47 1.64 -3.50
N GLN A 35 -0.87 2.80 -2.98
CA GLN A 35 -1.10 2.98 -1.55
C GLN A 35 -2.22 2.08 -1.02
N GLN A 36 -3.36 1.97 -1.73
CA GLN A 36 -4.48 1.13 -1.31
C GLN A 36 -4.14 -0.37 -1.32
N ALA A 37 -3.41 -0.83 -2.33
CA ALA A 37 -2.93 -2.20 -2.43
C ALA A 37 -2.08 -2.56 -1.20
N VAL A 38 -1.11 -1.72 -0.86
CA VAL A 38 -0.26 -1.88 0.34
C VAL A 38 -1.07 -1.78 1.62
N GLU A 39 -1.99 -0.82 1.73
CA GLU A 39 -2.84 -0.65 2.91
C GLU A 39 -3.64 -1.92 3.21
N LYS A 40 -4.27 -2.48 2.17
CA LYS A 40 -5.09 -3.69 2.29
C LYS A 40 -4.23 -4.93 2.55
N LEU A 41 -3.04 -5.04 1.95
CA LEU A 41 -2.13 -6.15 2.21
C LEU A 41 -1.65 -6.18 3.67
N LEU A 42 -1.26 -5.03 4.22
CA LEU A 42 -0.90 -4.91 5.65
C LEU A 42 -2.10 -5.23 6.56
N LYS A 43 -3.32 -4.81 6.18
CA LYS A 43 -4.56 -5.20 6.88
C LYS A 43 -4.85 -6.69 6.79
N ALA A 44 -4.51 -7.36 5.69
CA ALA A 44 -4.59 -8.80 5.57
C ALA A 44 -3.64 -9.49 6.57
N CYS A 45 -2.39 -9.04 6.66
CA CYS A 45 -1.43 -9.52 7.66
C CYS A 45 -1.95 -9.33 9.09
N LEU A 46 -2.41 -8.13 9.44
CA LEU A 46 -2.96 -7.82 10.76
C LEU A 46 -4.18 -8.70 11.07
N ALA A 47 -5.09 -8.88 10.13
CA ALA A 47 -6.26 -9.74 10.30
C ALA A 47 -5.87 -11.22 10.50
N ALA A 48 -4.86 -11.71 9.78
CA ALA A 48 -4.33 -13.07 9.96
C ALA A 48 -3.73 -13.29 11.35
N GLN A 49 -3.17 -12.22 11.94
CA GLN A 49 -2.68 -12.19 13.32
C GLN A 49 -3.81 -11.93 14.36
N GLY A 50 -5.08 -11.94 13.94
CA GLY A 50 -6.24 -11.70 14.79
C GLY A 50 -6.48 -10.24 15.15
N LYS A 51 -5.80 -9.29 14.51
CA LYS A 51 -5.97 -7.85 14.71
C LYS A 51 -6.92 -7.28 13.66
N ILE A 52 -8.20 -7.19 14.03
CA ILE A 52 -9.27 -6.69 13.17
C ILE A 52 -9.77 -5.30 13.63
N GLY A 53 -10.50 -4.59 12.76
CA GLY A 53 -11.14 -3.31 13.11
C GLY A 53 -10.21 -2.09 13.11
N ILE A 54 -9.10 -2.14 12.36
CA ILE A 54 -8.20 -1.00 12.20
C ILE A 54 -8.67 -0.17 11.00
N TYR A 55 -9.38 0.92 11.27
CA TYR A 55 -9.99 1.81 10.27
C TYR A 55 -9.13 3.05 9.93
N LYS A 56 -7.80 2.95 10.12
CA LYS A 56 -6.85 4.02 9.76
C LYS A 56 -6.25 3.77 8.36
N HIS A 57 -5.75 4.84 7.75
CA HIS A 57 -4.99 4.80 6.49
C HIS A 57 -3.49 4.67 6.74
N GLU A 58 -2.98 5.34 7.77
CA GLU A 58 -1.64 5.13 8.33
C GLU A 58 -1.69 3.91 9.26
N ILE A 59 -1.18 2.78 8.79
CA ILE A 59 -1.29 1.48 9.43
C ILE A 59 0.06 0.83 9.71
N PHE A 60 1.15 1.31 9.11
CA PHE A 60 2.48 0.72 9.29
C PHE A 60 2.90 0.67 10.76
N SER A 61 2.62 1.71 11.54
CA SER A 61 2.91 1.72 12.98
C SER A 61 2.22 0.58 13.77
N PHE A 62 1.02 0.17 13.34
CA PHE A 62 0.31 -0.97 13.92
C PHE A 62 0.93 -2.28 13.44
N PHE A 63 1.27 -2.37 12.15
CA PHE A 63 1.97 -3.51 11.59
C PHE A 63 3.30 -3.77 12.31
N LEU A 64 4.17 -2.75 12.40
CA LEU A 64 5.47 -2.83 13.05
C LEU A 64 5.35 -3.38 14.49
N LYS A 65 4.41 -2.85 15.28
CA LYS A 65 4.18 -3.30 16.66
C LYS A 65 3.86 -4.80 16.77
N GLU A 66 3.13 -5.35 15.80
CA GLU A 66 2.68 -6.74 15.83
C GLU A 66 3.69 -7.71 15.20
N PHE A 67 4.51 -7.23 14.26
CA PHE A 67 5.39 -8.07 13.44
C PHE A 67 6.89 -7.90 13.68
N ASN A 68 7.35 -6.95 14.51
CA ASN A 68 8.78 -6.72 14.80
C ASN A 68 9.54 -7.90 15.44
N LYS A 69 8.84 -8.93 15.92
CA LYS A 69 9.45 -10.18 16.41
C LYS A 69 9.36 -11.34 15.43
N LEU A 70 8.65 -11.14 14.32
CA LEU A 70 8.33 -12.17 13.31
C LEU A 70 9.03 -11.93 11.99
N ILE A 71 9.43 -10.69 11.73
CA ILE A 71 10.17 -10.23 10.57
C ILE A 71 11.46 -9.62 11.11
N ASP A 72 12.60 -9.97 10.52
CA ASP A 72 13.90 -9.43 10.91
C ASP A 72 14.02 -7.93 10.65
N ASP A 73 14.92 -7.28 11.37
CA ASP A 73 15.07 -5.82 11.36
C ASP A 73 15.41 -5.26 9.97
N ASP A 74 16.24 -5.97 9.18
CA ASP A 74 16.63 -5.55 7.82
C ASP A 74 15.41 -5.56 6.89
N THR A 75 14.63 -6.64 6.91
CA THR A 75 13.39 -6.75 6.13
C THR A 75 12.35 -5.72 6.60
N MET A 76 12.25 -5.47 7.91
CA MET A 76 11.34 -4.47 8.45
C MET A 76 11.72 -3.05 8.02
N GLN A 77 13.02 -2.72 7.95
CA GLN A 77 13.48 -1.44 7.44
C GLN A 77 13.12 -1.25 5.96
N ILE A 78 13.29 -2.28 5.13
CA ILE A 78 12.87 -2.24 3.72
C ILE A 78 11.37 -1.98 3.59
N LEU A 79 10.56 -2.64 4.42
CA LEU A 79 9.12 -2.41 4.46
C LEU A 79 8.79 -0.97 4.91
N GLU A 80 9.47 -0.44 5.92
CA GLU A 80 9.28 0.93 6.38
C GLU A 80 9.58 1.95 5.28
N ASP A 81 10.73 1.80 4.61
CA ASP A 81 11.18 2.67 3.53
C ASP A 81 10.24 2.65 2.31
N ALA A 82 9.55 1.52 2.09
CA ALA A 82 8.57 1.38 1.02
C ALA A 82 7.17 1.88 1.40
N VAL A 83 6.71 1.60 2.64
CA VAL A 83 5.34 1.85 3.06
C VAL A 83 5.12 3.31 3.49
N ILE A 84 6.01 3.89 4.30
CA ILE A 84 5.80 5.22 4.88
C ILE A 84 5.56 6.30 3.80
N PRO A 85 6.37 6.37 2.72
CA PRO A 85 6.13 7.36 1.68
C PRO A 85 4.80 7.18 0.91
N LEU A 86 4.31 5.94 0.80
CA LEU A 86 3.00 5.67 0.20
C LEU A 86 1.88 6.16 1.12
N GLU A 87 1.98 5.89 2.43
CA GLU A 87 1.03 6.38 3.42
C GLU A 87 0.95 7.91 3.41
N GLU A 88 2.07 8.62 3.35
CA GLU A 88 2.09 10.10 3.28
C GLU A 88 1.41 10.66 2.01
N SER A 89 1.42 9.88 0.91
CA SER A 89 0.85 10.28 -0.38
C SER A 89 -0.67 10.06 -0.51
N TRP A 90 -1.33 9.52 0.52
CA TRP A 90 -2.74 9.07 0.48
C TRP A 90 -3.75 10.19 0.17
N SER A 91 -3.49 11.41 0.63
CA SER A 91 -4.42 12.55 0.48
C SER A 91 -4.09 13.37 -0.77
N ILE A 92 -2.81 13.69 -0.97
CA ILE A 92 -2.32 14.55 -2.05
C ILE A 92 -2.48 13.94 -3.45
N SER A 93 -2.58 12.61 -3.55
CA SER A 93 -2.86 11.91 -4.81
C SER A 93 -4.33 12.03 -5.27
N ARG A 94 -5.23 12.47 -4.38
CA ARG A 94 -6.68 12.45 -4.62
C ARG A 94 -7.35 13.81 -4.58
N TYR A 95 -6.98 14.65 -3.63
CA TYR A 95 -7.69 15.88 -3.38
C TYR A 95 -6.88 17.09 -3.87
N PRO A 96 -7.51 18.02 -4.61
CA PRO A 96 -6.88 19.30 -4.86
C PRO A 96 -6.56 20.04 -3.57
N ASP A 97 -5.39 20.66 -3.49
CA ASP A 97 -5.02 21.54 -2.38
C ASP A 97 -5.31 22.99 -2.76
N TRP A 98 -6.43 23.51 -2.27
CA TRP A 98 -6.87 24.89 -2.47
C TRP A 98 -6.11 25.93 -1.63
N THR A 99 -5.20 25.49 -0.76
CA THR A 99 -4.34 26.40 0.03
C THR A 99 -3.06 26.80 -0.71
N SER A 100 -2.74 26.10 -1.81
CA SER A 100 -1.64 26.41 -2.72
C SER A 100 -2.04 27.41 -3.82
N ASP A 101 -1.08 28.23 -4.27
CA ASP A 101 -1.26 29.16 -5.40
C ASP A 101 -0.16 28.95 -6.46
N PRO A 102 -0.49 28.50 -7.69
CA PRO A 102 -1.82 28.10 -8.14
C PRO A 102 -2.29 26.78 -7.49
N ILE A 103 -3.60 26.56 -7.43
CA ILE A 103 -4.22 25.35 -6.86
C ILE A 103 -3.53 24.09 -7.38
N TRP A 104 -3.11 23.24 -6.45
CA TRP A 104 -2.51 21.95 -6.74
C TRP A 104 -3.60 20.95 -7.15
N VAL A 105 -3.59 20.55 -8.42
CA VAL A 105 -4.52 19.53 -8.95
C VAL A 105 -3.74 18.24 -9.18
N PRO A 106 -4.01 17.14 -8.45
CA PRO A 106 -3.15 15.95 -8.46
C PRO A 106 -2.92 15.38 -9.86
N SER A 107 -3.97 15.28 -10.67
CA SER A 107 -3.91 14.76 -12.05
C SER A 107 -3.11 15.63 -13.02
N GLN A 108 -2.74 16.85 -12.64
CA GLN A 108 -1.90 17.75 -13.45
C GLN A 108 -0.46 17.83 -12.92
N ARG A 109 -0.21 17.25 -11.75
CA ARG A 109 1.02 17.48 -10.99
C ARG A 109 1.83 16.22 -10.74
N PHE A 110 1.16 15.08 -10.56
CA PHE A 110 1.83 13.78 -10.55
C PHE A 110 2.39 13.47 -11.92
N THR A 111 3.58 12.87 -11.93
CA THR A 111 4.33 12.50 -13.11
C THR A 111 4.44 10.97 -13.24
N PHE A 112 4.91 10.51 -14.40
CA PHE A 112 5.25 9.10 -14.59
C PHE A 112 6.24 8.59 -13.55
N GLU A 113 7.21 9.43 -13.14
CA GLU A 113 8.19 9.07 -12.11
C GLU A 113 7.54 8.86 -10.75
N ASP A 114 6.63 9.73 -10.33
CA ASP A 114 5.90 9.58 -9.06
C ASP A 114 5.09 8.28 -9.02
N GLY A 115 4.38 7.99 -10.12
CA GLY A 115 3.62 6.77 -10.29
C GLY A 115 4.50 5.52 -10.30
N GLY A 116 5.61 5.55 -11.03
CA GLY A 116 6.56 4.44 -11.13
C GLY A 116 7.29 4.17 -9.81
N ILE A 117 7.66 5.21 -9.05
CA ILE A 117 8.20 5.06 -7.69
C ILE A 117 7.16 4.40 -6.77
N SER A 118 5.88 4.80 -6.90
CA SER A 118 4.80 4.23 -6.10
C SER A 118 4.58 2.75 -6.42
N GLU A 119 4.60 2.38 -7.71
CA GLU A 119 4.53 0.99 -8.18
C GLU A 119 5.72 0.16 -7.67
N SER A 120 6.94 0.68 -7.76
CA SER A 120 8.14 -0.01 -7.27
C SER A 120 8.09 -0.29 -5.76
N ARG A 121 7.61 0.67 -4.97
CA ARG A 121 7.38 0.49 -3.52
C ARG A 121 6.30 -0.55 -3.25
N MET A 122 5.18 -0.49 -3.97
CA MET A 122 4.11 -1.49 -3.87
C MET A 122 4.66 -2.89 -4.17
N ASN A 123 5.41 -3.07 -5.26
CA ASN A 123 5.99 -4.35 -5.64
C ASN A 123 6.92 -4.90 -4.55
N THR A 124 7.80 -4.04 -4.01
CA THR A 124 8.67 -4.41 -2.88
C THR A 124 7.88 -4.98 -1.69
N VAL A 125 6.78 -4.32 -1.31
CA VAL A 125 5.95 -4.77 -0.19
C VAL A 125 5.23 -6.09 -0.52
N PHE A 126 4.71 -6.24 -1.74
CA PHE A 126 4.03 -7.46 -2.19
C PHE A 126 4.97 -8.66 -2.25
N ASP A 127 6.17 -8.48 -2.80
CA ASP A 127 7.21 -9.51 -2.90
C ASP A 127 7.63 -10.05 -1.52
N ILE A 128 7.53 -9.24 -0.47
CA ILE A 128 7.85 -9.65 0.90
C ILE A 128 6.62 -10.27 1.59
N LEU A 129 5.48 -9.58 1.56
CA LEU A 129 4.35 -9.91 2.45
C LEU A 129 3.41 -10.97 1.89
N VAL A 130 3.31 -11.14 0.56
CA VAL A 130 2.50 -12.22 -0.02
C VAL A 130 3.10 -13.60 0.31
N PRO A 131 4.42 -13.85 0.10
CA PRO A 131 5.03 -15.09 0.56
C PRO A 131 4.95 -15.29 2.07
N PHE A 132 5.11 -14.22 2.85
CA PHE A 132 4.96 -14.27 4.30
C PHE A 132 3.57 -14.75 4.73
N LEU A 133 2.50 -14.19 4.14
CA LEU A 133 1.12 -14.61 4.39
C LEU A 133 0.89 -16.08 4.05
N LYS A 134 1.38 -16.50 2.88
CA LYS A 134 1.26 -17.89 2.41
C LYS A 134 1.96 -18.87 3.33
N ILE A 135 3.23 -18.63 3.66
CA ILE A 135 4.05 -19.56 4.44
C ILE A 135 3.57 -19.63 5.89
N ARG A 136 3.21 -18.47 6.48
CA ARG A 136 2.93 -18.38 7.91
C ARG A 136 1.48 -18.64 8.28
N TYR A 137 0.54 -18.27 7.40
CA TYR A 137 -0.89 -18.31 7.69
C TYR A 137 -1.69 -19.14 6.69
N GLU A 138 -1.04 -19.74 5.67
CA GLU A 138 -1.70 -20.52 4.62
C GLU A 138 -2.76 -19.72 3.85
N ILE A 139 -2.54 -18.39 3.72
CA ILE A 139 -3.43 -17.47 3.00
C ILE A 139 -2.82 -17.10 1.66
N GLU A 140 -3.56 -17.37 0.59
CA GLU A 140 -3.23 -17.00 -0.79
C GLU A 140 -4.52 -16.71 -1.61
N VAL A 141 -4.34 -16.01 -2.72
CA VAL A 141 -5.38 -15.67 -3.71
C VAL A 141 -4.95 -16.19 -5.07
#